data_AF-A0A962G703-F1
#
_entry.id   AF-A0A962G703-F1
#
_cell.length_a   1.000
_cell.length_b   1.000
_cell.length_c   1.000
_cell.angle_alpha   90.00
_cell.angle_beta   90.00
_cell.angle_gamma   90.00
#
_symmetry.space_group_name_H-M   'P 1'
#
loop_
_entity.id
_entity.type
_entity.pdbx_description
1 polymer ?
#
loop_
_entity_poly.entity_id
_entity_poly.type
_entity_poly.pdbx_seq_one_letter_code
_entity_poly.pdbx_strand_id
1 'polypeptide(L)'
;MSSLTGLAARVLFGCLVLSAARADQGDPILPSPPYDYFVNLPTYFFIPAVPGSPTQIAVIDHDNTPATNPTTSNGATLGRVLFYDKDLSANGTVACG
;
A
#
# COMPACT_ATOMS: atom_id res chain seq x y z
N MET A 1 51.33 23.83 13.21
CA MET A 1 50.33 23.06 13.98
C MET A 1 48.90 23.56 13.66
N SER A 2 48.62 23.93 12.41
CA SER A 2 47.40 24.68 12.04
C SER A 2 46.52 24.00 11.00
N SER A 3 46.88 22.80 10.54
CA SER A 3 46.18 22.10 9.44
C SER A 3 45.33 20.91 9.91
N LEU A 4 45.54 20.41 11.13
CA LEU A 4 44.84 19.21 11.64
C LEU A 4 43.47 19.56 12.25
N THR A 5 43.32 20.77 12.79
CA THR A 5 42.07 21.30 13.35
C THR A 5 41.03 21.66 12.28
N GLY A 6 41.48 22.06 11.07
CA GLY A 6 40.58 22.42 9.97
C GLY A 6 39.92 21.24 9.26
N LEU A 7 40.59 20.08 9.21
CA LEU A 7 40.07 18.87 8.54
C LEU A 7 39.03 18.16 9.42
N ALA A 8 39.27 18.09 10.73
CA ALA A 8 38.31 17.53 11.69
C ALA A 8 36.98 18.31 11.72
N ALA A 9 37.04 19.66 11.65
CA ALA A 9 35.85 20.52 11.63
C ALA A 9 35.00 20.34 10.36
N ARG A 10 35.62 20.03 9.21
CA ARG A 10 34.91 19.77 7.94
C ARG A 10 34.25 18.39 7.89
N VAL A 11 34.88 17.38 8.51
CA VAL A 11 34.30 16.03 8.62
C VAL A 11 33.11 16.01 9.58
N LEU A 12 33.18 16.77 10.68
CA LEU A 12 32.08 16.89 11.65
C LEU A 12 30.87 17.67 11.10
N PHE A 13 31.08 18.66 10.23
CA PHE A 13 29.98 19.41 9.60
C PHE A 13 29.31 18.64 8.45
N GLY A 14 30.05 17.79 7.74
CA GLY A 14 29.51 16.96 6.65
C GLY A 14 28.62 15.80 7.14
N CYS A 15 28.87 15.30 8.34
CA CYS A 15 28.08 14.21 8.93
C CYS A 15 26.71 14.66 9.48
N LEU A 16 26.54 15.96 9.76
CA LEU A 16 25.30 16.49 10.35
C LEU A 16 24.20 16.76 9.30
N VAL A 17 24.54 16.83 8.01
CA VAL A 17 23.59 17.14 6.92
C VAL A 17 23.03 15.90 6.22
N LEU A 18 23.41 14.69 6.65
CA LEU A 18 22.92 13.43 6.08
C LEU A 18 21.86 12.75 6.95
N SER A 19 21.05 13.51 7.67
CA SER A 19 19.73 13.03 8.07
C SER A 19 18.77 13.44 6.98
N ALA A 20 18.53 12.55 6.01
CA ALA A 20 17.32 12.61 5.21
C ALA A 20 16.16 12.50 6.20
N ALA A 21 15.61 13.64 6.59
CA ALA A 21 14.41 13.71 7.38
C ALA A 21 13.32 13.02 6.58
N ARG A 22 13.02 11.76 6.92
CA ARG A 22 11.69 11.21 6.68
C ARG A 22 10.85 11.74 7.82
N ALA A 23 10.55 13.04 7.70
CA ALA A 23 9.70 13.75 8.61
C ALA A 23 8.34 13.05 8.62
N ASP A 24 7.90 12.73 9.82
CA ASP A 24 6.50 12.70 10.26
C ASP A 24 5.48 12.37 9.16
N GLN A 25 5.14 11.08 9.09
CA GLN A 25 4.09 10.54 8.22
C GLN A 25 2.74 11.05 8.73
N GLY A 26 2.21 12.09 8.10
CA GLY A 26 0.82 12.46 8.28
C GLY A 26 -0.10 11.32 7.84
N ASP A 27 -1.33 11.30 8.37
CA ASP A 27 -2.32 10.31 7.96
C ASP A 27 -2.54 10.33 6.44
N PRO A 28 -2.73 9.17 5.78
CA PRO A 28 -3.02 9.11 4.36
C PRO A 28 -4.26 9.95 4.01
N ILE A 29 -4.15 10.81 2.99
CA ILE A 29 -5.28 11.61 2.53
C ILE A 29 -6.24 10.72 1.75
N LEU A 30 -7.42 10.47 2.33
CA LEU A 30 -8.45 9.64 1.71
C LEU A 30 -9.48 10.48 0.95
N PRO A 31 -9.95 10.02 -0.23
CA PRO A 31 -11.13 10.58 -0.88
C PRO A 31 -12.37 10.49 0.02
N SER A 32 -13.17 11.56 0.04
CA SER A 32 -14.47 11.62 0.73
C SER A 32 -15.54 12.16 -0.23
N PRO A 33 -16.60 11.39 -0.56
CA PRO A 33 -16.88 10.04 -0.06
C PRO A 33 -15.93 8.96 -0.63
N PRO A 34 -15.82 7.79 0.03
CA PRO A 34 -15.11 6.64 -0.53
C PRO A 34 -15.80 6.17 -1.81
N TYR A 35 -15.04 5.51 -2.69
CA TYR A 35 -15.62 4.87 -3.88
C TYR A 35 -16.43 3.65 -3.47
N ASP A 36 -17.50 3.36 -4.21
CA ASP A 36 -18.27 2.13 -3.99
C ASP A 36 -17.57 0.94 -4.66
N TYR A 37 -17.19 -0.04 -3.84
CA TYR A 37 -16.56 -1.28 -4.27
C TYR A 37 -17.51 -2.48 -4.21
N PHE A 38 -18.76 -2.28 -3.79
CA PHE A 38 -19.77 -3.31 -3.75
C PHE A 38 -20.65 -3.23 -4.98
N VAL A 39 -20.11 -3.66 -6.12
CA VAL A 39 -20.91 -3.78 -7.33
C VAL A 39 -21.78 -5.03 -7.27
N ASN A 40 -23.00 -4.96 -7.79
CA ASN A 40 -23.80 -6.16 -8.03
C ASN A 40 -23.10 -7.01 -9.09
N LEU A 41 -22.56 -8.16 -8.68
CA LEU A 41 -21.90 -9.06 -9.62
C LEU A 41 -22.95 -9.69 -10.56
N PRO A 42 -22.63 -9.82 -11.86
CA PRO A 42 -23.46 -10.58 -12.78
C PRO A 42 -23.66 -12.04 -12.36
N THR A 43 -24.79 -12.64 -12.76
CA THR A 43 -25.18 -14.00 -12.36
C THR A 43 -24.15 -15.07 -12.68
N TYR A 44 -23.36 -14.91 -13.75
CA TYR A 44 -22.35 -15.89 -14.15
C TYR A 44 -21.18 -16.05 -13.16
N PHE A 45 -21.02 -15.13 -12.19
CA PHE A 45 -20.07 -15.31 -11.09
C PHE A 45 -20.56 -16.32 -10.03
N PHE A 46 -21.88 -16.56 -9.98
CA PHE A 46 -22.54 -17.40 -8.99
C PHE A 46 -22.94 -18.78 -9.54
N ILE A 47 -22.62 -19.08 -10.80
CA ILE A 47 -22.90 -20.39 -11.41
C ILE A 47 -21.65 -20.98 -12.06
N PRO A 48 -21.51 -22.32 -12.07
CA PRO A 48 -20.49 -23.00 -12.87
C PRO A 48 -20.64 -22.71 -14.36
N ALA A 49 -19.52 -22.50 -15.06
CA ALA A 49 -19.52 -22.35 -16.52
C ALA A 49 -19.98 -23.62 -17.25
N VAL A 50 -19.68 -24.80 -16.68
CA VAL A 50 -20.12 -26.11 -17.20
C VAL A 50 -20.88 -26.85 -16.08
N PRO A 51 -22.21 -26.95 -16.17
CA PRO A 51 -23.01 -27.69 -15.21
C PRO A 51 -22.54 -29.14 -15.08
N GLY A 52 -22.31 -29.60 -13.84
CA GLY A 52 -21.88 -30.97 -13.55
C GLY A 52 -20.39 -31.26 -13.73
N SER A 53 -19.58 -30.26 -14.09
CA SER A 53 -18.13 -30.41 -14.10
C SER A 53 -17.57 -30.49 -12.68
N PRO A 54 -16.74 -31.49 -12.34
CA PRO A 54 -16.09 -31.56 -11.03
C PRO A 54 -14.95 -30.56 -10.85
N THR A 55 -14.50 -29.92 -11.93
CA THR A 55 -13.32 -29.02 -11.93
C THR A 55 -13.65 -27.58 -12.27
N GLN A 56 -14.89 -27.29 -12.67
CA GLN A 56 -15.36 -25.94 -12.95
C GLN A 56 -16.49 -25.61 -11.99
N ILE A 57 -16.18 -24.86 -10.94
CA ILE A 57 -17.11 -24.36 -9.92
C ILE A 57 -17.41 -22.87 -10.15
N ALA A 58 -18.33 -22.29 -9.38
CA ALA A 58 -18.63 -20.86 -9.51
C ALA A 58 -17.46 -20.02 -8.98
N VAL A 59 -17.27 -18.82 -9.55
CA VAL A 59 -16.16 -17.93 -9.13
C VAL A 59 -16.28 -17.55 -7.65
N ILE A 60 -17.52 -17.36 -7.17
CA ILE A 60 -17.78 -17.03 -5.77
C ILE A 60 -17.29 -18.12 -4.80
N ASP A 61 -17.22 -19.38 -5.22
CA ASP A 61 -16.76 -20.49 -4.39
C ASP A 61 -15.24 -20.41 -4.11
N HIS A 62 -14.52 -19.56 -4.83
CA HIS A 62 -13.11 -19.27 -4.62
C HIS A 62 -12.86 -18.04 -3.72
N ASP A 63 -13.90 -17.42 -3.16
CA ASP A 63 -13.73 -16.29 -2.25
C ASP A 63 -12.94 -16.72 -1.01
N ASN A 64 -11.76 -16.13 -0.83
CA ASN A 64 -10.87 -16.37 0.30
C ASN A 64 -10.90 -15.24 1.32
N THR A 65 -11.87 -14.33 1.26
CA THR A 65 -12.02 -13.21 2.18
C THR A 65 -12.29 -13.73 3.61
N PRO A 66 -11.35 -13.56 4.55
CA PRO A 66 -11.58 -14.05 5.91
C PRO A 66 -12.58 -13.16 6.64
N ALA A 67 -13.39 -13.76 7.52
CA ALA A 67 -14.38 -13.03 8.31
C ALA A 67 -13.78 -11.94 9.23
N THR A 68 -12.49 -12.06 9.56
CA THR A 68 -11.75 -11.09 10.38
C THR A 68 -11.20 -9.91 9.57
N ASN A 69 -11.21 -9.97 8.24
CA ASN A 69 -10.82 -8.88 7.35
C ASN A 69 -11.76 -8.81 6.14
N PRO A 70 -13.05 -8.49 6.35
CA PRO A 70 -14.00 -8.35 5.27
C PRO A 70 -13.66 -7.13 4.41
N THR A 71 -13.86 -7.25 3.11
CA THR A 71 -13.75 -6.11 2.18
C THR A 71 -14.78 -5.04 2.56
N THR A 72 -14.36 -3.77 2.57
CA THR A 72 -15.24 -2.59 2.77
C THR A 72 -14.83 -1.47 1.82
N SER A 73 -15.73 -0.56 1.47
CA SER A 73 -15.41 0.59 0.61
C SER A 73 -14.33 1.49 1.22
N ASN A 74 -14.35 1.66 2.55
CA ASN A 74 -13.30 2.40 3.27
C ASN A 74 -11.97 1.66 3.23
N GLY A 75 -11.96 0.37 3.54
CA GLY A 75 -10.75 -0.45 3.52
C GLY A 75 -10.12 -0.54 2.12
N ALA A 76 -10.93 -0.73 1.08
CA ALA A 76 -10.47 -0.74 -0.30
C ALA A 76 -9.96 0.64 -0.76
N THR A 77 -10.60 1.73 -0.33
CA THR A 77 -10.13 3.10 -0.58
C THR A 77 -8.77 3.35 0.07
N LEU A 78 -8.61 2.98 1.34
CA LEU A 78 -7.34 3.06 2.06
C LEU A 78 -6.27 2.20 1.38
N GLY A 79 -6.58 0.95 1.07
CA GLY A 79 -5.66 0.02 0.42
C GLY A 79 -5.12 0.56 -0.91
N ARG A 80 -5.96 1.17 -1.75
CA ARG A 80 -5.51 1.83 -2.99
C ARG A 80 -4.57 3.00 -2.72
N VAL A 81 -4.87 3.85 -1.73
CA VAL A 81 -3.98 4.98 -1.39
C VAL A 81 -2.62 4.45 -0.93
N LEU A 82 -2.60 3.47 -0.03
CA LEU A 82 -1.38 2.84 0.47
C LEU A 82 -0.60 2.10 -0.64
N PHE A 83 -1.27 1.51 -1.63
CA PHE A 83 -0.62 0.79 -2.73
C PHE A 83 0.31 1.69 -3.57
N TYR A 84 -0.01 2.98 -3.69
CA TYR A 84 0.79 3.98 -4.41
C TYR A 84 1.62 4.87 -3.48
N ASP A 85 1.60 4.61 -2.17
CA ASP A 85 2.34 5.38 -1.19
C ASP A 85 3.81 4.93 -1.16
N LYS A 86 4.71 5.80 -1.61
CA LYS A 86 6.15 5.51 -1.62
C LYS A 86 6.74 5.49 -0.23
N ASP A 87 6.10 6.14 0.73
CA ASP A 87 6.65 6.28 2.06
C ASP A 87 6.61 4.95 2.84
N LEU A 88 5.77 4.00 2.40
CA LEU A 88 5.79 2.63 2.88
C LEU A 88 7.05 1.84 2.48
N SER A 89 7.91 2.38 1.61
CA SER A 89 9.23 1.80 1.32
C SER A 89 10.32 2.26 2.28
N ALA A 90 11.37 1.45 2.47
CA ALA A 90 12.47 1.73 3.39
C ALA A 90 13.27 3.01 3.05
N ASN A 91 13.18 3.52 1.82
CA ASN A 91 13.84 4.76 1.39
C ASN A 91 12.90 5.83 0.82
N GLY A 92 11.59 5.57 0.69
CA GLY A 92 10.61 6.59 0.28
C GLY A 92 10.54 6.80 -1.22
N THR A 93 11.12 5.89 -2.01
CA THR A 93 11.30 6.10 -3.46
C THR A 93 10.51 5.13 -4.32
N VAL A 94 9.92 4.08 -3.74
CA VAL A 94 9.20 3.02 -4.48
C VAL A 94 7.86 2.75 -3.81
N ALA A 95 6.81 2.57 -4.62
CA ALA A 95 5.51 2.05 -4.22
C ALA A 95 5.20 0.76 -5.02
N CYS A 96 4.07 0.10 -4.74
CA CYS A 96 3.73 -1.15 -5.42
C CYS A 96 3.28 -0.95 -6.88
N GLY A 97 2.60 0.16 -7.18
CA GLY A 97 2.01 0.45 -8.50
C GLY A 97 2.81 1.36 -9.40
#